data_AF-A0A1V5KH45-F1
#
_entry.id   AF-A0A1V5KH45-F1
#
_cell.length_a   1.000
_cell.length_b   1.000
_cell.length_c   1.000
_cell.angle_alpha   90.00
_cell.angle_beta   90.00
_cell.angle_gamma   90.00
#
_symmetry.space_group_name_H-M   'P 1'
#
loop_
_entity.id
_entity.type
_entity.pdbx_description
1 polymer ?
#
loop_
_entity_poly.entity_id
_entity_poly.type
_entity_poly.pdbx_seq_one_letter_code
_entity_poly.pdbx_strand_id
1 'polypeptide(L)'
;MRYDGSHLTAQLDIRYPLSASEEKLCGQIAMAMSQARVAITRLYGHAPHHVPADHRLVRGLIKAYSDVTGKKGYAFAIGGGTYSRCMPDTVAFGPSFPGDIDTCHMPDENFSLEKMMLSIRIMAHAIADLAGRES
;
A
#
# COMPACT_ATOMS: atom_id res chain seq x y z
N MET A 1 -15.67 -16.90 -1.90
CA MET A 1 -16.67 -17.51 -2.80
C MET A 1 -17.82 -18.01 -1.96
N ARG A 2 -19.07 -17.90 -2.42
CA ARG A 2 -20.27 -18.26 -1.66
C ARG A 2 -21.28 -18.93 -2.58
N TYR A 3 -21.90 -20.01 -2.11
CA TYR A 3 -23.01 -20.69 -2.77
C TYR A 3 -24.23 -20.68 -1.84
N ASP A 4 -25.41 -20.36 -2.36
CA ASP A 4 -26.66 -20.28 -1.58
C ASP A 4 -27.67 -21.39 -1.89
N GLY A 5 -27.27 -22.41 -2.68
CA GLY A 5 -28.17 -23.46 -3.15
C GLY A 5 -28.71 -23.23 -4.57
N SER A 6 -28.52 -22.03 -5.13
CA SER A 6 -28.97 -21.67 -6.49
C SER A 6 -27.95 -20.83 -7.26
N HIS A 7 -27.27 -19.91 -6.58
CA HIS A 7 -26.33 -18.97 -7.17
C HIS A 7 -24.95 -19.13 -6.56
N LEU A 8 -23.93 -19.05 -7.41
CA LEU A 8 -22.53 -19.05 -7.05
C LEU A 8 -21.97 -17.63 -7.22
N THR A 9 -21.48 -17.04 -6.14
CA THR A 9 -20.91 -15.69 -6.13
C THR A 9 -19.43 -15.73 -5.77
N ALA A 10 -18.61 -15.04 -6.55
CA ALA A 10 -17.22 -14.76 -6.25
C ALA A 10 -16.99 -13.25 -6.25
N GLN A 11 -16.22 -12.77 -5.27
CA GLN A 11 -15.72 -11.40 -5.25
C GLN A 11 -14.24 -11.44 -5.56
N LEU A 12 -13.82 -10.57 -6.47
CA LEU A 12 -12.43 -10.44 -6.88
C LEU A 12 -11.89 -9.12 -6.35
N ASP A 13 -10.83 -9.20 -5.54
CA ASP A 13 -10.10 -8.03 -5.10
C ASP A 13 -8.89 -7.83 -6.03
N ILE A 14 -8.92 -6.77 -6.84
CA ILE A 14 -7.94 -6.54 -7.89
C ILE A 14 -7.11 -5.29 -7.58
N ARG A 15 -5.79 -5.43 -7.72
CA ARG A 15 -4.82 -4.32 -7.70
C ARG A 15 -4.27 -4.12 -9.10
N TYR A 16 -4.14 -2.87 -9.54
CA TYR A 16 -3.62 -2.52 -10.86
C TYR A 16 -2.63 -1.35 -10.79
N PRO A 17 -1.59 -1.32 -11.65
CA PRO A 17 -0.57 -0.28 -11.64
C PRO A 17 -1.10 1.04 -12.22
N LEU A 18 -0.33 2.12 -12.03
CA LEU A 18 -0.60 3.46 -12.61
C LEU A 18 -0.80 3.46 -14.13
N SER A 19 -0.15 2.54 -14.83
CA SER A 19 -0.25 2.40 -16.30
C SER A 19 -1.53 1.70 -16.76
N ALA A 20 -2.32 1.15 -15.85
CA ALA A 20 -3.58 0.48 -16.14
C ALA A 20 -4.78 1.35 -15.74
N SER A 21 -5.93 1.07 -16.35
CA SER A 21 -7.18 1.74 -16.06
C SER A 21 -8.23 0.74 -15.62
N GLU A 22 -8.95 1.04 -14.54
CA GLU A 22 -10.06 0.24 -14.05
C GLU A 22 -11.11 -0.02 -15.15
N GLU A 23 -11.45 1.01 -15.93
CA GLU A 23 -12.45 0.90 -17.01
C GLU A 23 -12.06 -0.16 -18.05
N LYS A 24 -10.84 -0.10 -18.60
CA LYS A 24 -10.36 -1.11 -19.56
C LYS A 24 -10.32 -2.51 -18.95
N LEU A 25 -9.88 -2.63 -17.70
CA LEU A 25 -9.81 -3.91 -17.01
C LEU A 25 -11.22 -4.52 -16.84
N CYS A 26 -12.18 -3.74 -16.35
CA CYS A 26 -13.57 -4.16 -16.21
C CYS A 26 -14.19 -4.51 -17.58
N GLY A 27 -13.92 -3.73 -18.62
CA GLY A 27 -14.38 -4.01 -19.97
C GLY A 27 -13.82 -5.32 -20.54
N GLN A 28 -12.53 -5.58 -20.32
CA GLN A 28 -11.88 -6.84 -20.74
C GLN A 28 -12.47 -8.04 -20.00
N ILE A 29 -12.70 -7.94 -18.68
CA ILE A 29 -13.34 -9.00 -17.89
C ILE A 29 -14.77 -9.25 -18.39
N ALA A 30 -15.55 -8.19 -18.61
CA ALA A 30 -16.92 -8.30 -19.13
C ALA A 30 -16.96 -8.97 -20.51
N MET A 31 -16.06 -8.57 -21.41
CA MET A 31 -15.95 -9.15 -22.75
C MET A 31 -15.56 -10.63 -22.70
N ALA A 32 -14.56 -10.99 -21.88
CA ALA A 32 -14.11 -12.37 -21.72
C ALA A 32 -15.20 -13.29 -21.14
N MET A 33 -16.07 -12.75 -20.28
CA MET A 33 -17.17 -13.49 -19.65
C MET A 33 -18.50 -13.37 -20.40
N SER A 34 -18.55 -12.66 -21.53
CA SER A 34 -19.80 -12.41 -22.26
C SER A 34 -20.53 -13.67 -22.73
N GLN A 35 -19.78 -14.75 -22.99
CA GLN A 35 -20.33 -16.07 -23.37
C GLN A 35 -20.67 -16.93 -22.15
N ALA A 36 -20.21 -16.55 -20.96
CA ALA A 36 -20.56 -17.21 -19.72
C ALA A 36 -21.89 -16.64 -19.21
N ARG A 37 -22.75 -17.50 -18.62
CA ARG A 37 -23.99 -17.06 -17.96
C ARG A 37 -23.69 -16.45 -16.58
N VAL A 38 -22.79 -15.47 -16.53
CA VAL A 38 -22.29 -14.84 -15.31
C VAL A 38 -22.59 -13.35 -15.35
N ALA A 39 -23.23 -12.85 -14.29
CA ALA A 39 -23.41 -11.42 -14.09
C ALA A 39 -22.14 -10.83 -13.44
N ILE A 40 -21.66 -9.70 -13.98
CA ILE A 40 -20.52 -8.97 -13.42
C ILE A 40 -21.02 -7.65 -12.87
N THR A 41 -20.71 -7.38 -11.60
CA THR A 41 -21.07 -6.14 -10.91
C THR A 41 -19.82 -5.50 -10.35
N ARG A 42 -19.58 -4.23 -10.71
CA ARG A 42 -18.57 -3.41 -10.03
C ARG A 42 -19.10 -3.02 -8.65
N LEU A 43 -18.36 -3.35 -7.60
CA LEU A 43 -18.74 -2.98 -6.23
C LEU A 43 -18.24 -1.58 -5.88
N TYR A 44 -16.92 -1.45 -5.75
CA TYR A 44 -16.23 -0.19 -5.51
C TYR A 44 -14.78 -0.34 -5.98
N GLY A 45 -14.07 0.78 -6.07
CA GLY A 45 -12.69 0.80 -6.52
C GLY A 45 -12.06 2.14 -6.18
N HIS A 46 -10.74 2.16 -6.22
CA HIS A 46 -9.99 3.38 -6.01
C HIS A 46 -8.87 3.52 -7.05
N ALA A 47 -8.66 4.74 -7.53
CA ALA A 47 -7.55 5.06 -8.43
C ALA A 47 -6.19 4.81 -7.75
N PRO A 48 -5.14 4.39 -8.49
CA PRO A 48 -3.80 4.24 -7.94
C PRO A 48 -3.30 5.55 -7.32
N HIS A 49 -2.55 5.44 -6.22
CA HIS A 49 -1.97 6.58 -5.51
C HIS A 49 -0.45 6.60 -5.72
N HIS A 50 0.12 7.79 -5.99
CA HIS A 50 1.54 7.95 -6.26
C HIS A 50 2.03 9.31 -5.80
N VAL A 51 3.18 9.31 -5.13
CA VAL A 51 3.94 10.50 -4.76
C VAL A 51 5.36 10.34 -5.28
N PRO A 52 5.92 11.33 -6.03
CA PRO A 52 7.28 11.26 -6.54
C PRO A 52 8.32 11.03 -5.44
N ALA A 53 9.35 10.23 -5.72
CA ALA A 53 10.40 9.91 -4.73
C ALA A 53 11.26 11.12 -4.34
N ASP A 54 11.32 12.14 -5.21
CA ASP A 54 12.01 13.41 -4.99
C ASP A 54 11.16 14.45 -4.22
N HIS A 55 9.88 14.14 -3.95
CA HIS A 55 9.01 15.00 -3.15
C HIS A 55 9.62 15.27 -1.76
N ARG A 56 9.49 16.51 -1.28
CA ARG A 56 10.12 16.99 -0.03
C ARG A 56 9.84 16.06 1.15
N LEU A 57 8.58 15.65 1.31
CA LEU A 57 8.16 14.73 2.37
C LEU A 57 8.89 13.39 2.26
N VAL A 58 8.90 12.79 1.06
CA VAL A 58 9.48 11.46 0.82
C VAL A 58 10.97 11.47 1.09
N ARG A 59 11.69 12.48 0.59
CA ARG A 59 13.12 12.66 0.85
C ARG A 59 13.42 12.82 2.34
N GLY A 60 12.59 13.55 3.07
CA GLY A 60 12.76 13.72 4.51
C GLY A 60 12.57 12.41 5.29
N LEU A 61 11.57 11.61 4.93
CA LEU A 61 11.35 10.29 5.53
C LEU A 61 12.50 9.30 5.22
N ILE A 62 12.97 9.26 3.97
CA ILE A 62 14.13 8.45 3.57
C ILE A 62 15.38 8.87 4.34
N LYS A 63 15.58 10.18 4.54
CA LYS A 63 16.69 10.71 5.32
C LYS A 63 16.60 10.27 6.77
N ALA A 64 15.45 10.43 7.43
CA ALA A 64 15.26 10.01 8.82
C ALA A 64 15.52 8.51 9.03
N TYR A 65 15.05 7.67 8.10
CA TYR A 65 15.41 6.25 8.10
C TYR A 65 16.93 6.04 8.03
N SER A 66 17.60 6.74 7.11
CA SER A 66 19.03 6.56 6.87
C SER A 66 19.89 7.06 8.04
N ASP A 67 19.51 8.18 8.65
CA ASP A 67 20.22 8.76 9.79
C ASP A 67 20.14 7.84 11.03
N VAL A 68 18.96 7.29 11.31
CA VAL A 68 18.75 6.46 12.52
C VAL A 68 19.30 5.05 12.34
N THR A 69 19.21 4.47 11.13
CA THR A 69 19.64 3.08 10.87
C THR A 69 21.08 2.97 10.37
N GLY A 70 21.66 4.05 9.85
CA GLY A 70 22.92 4.04 9.11
C GLY A 70 22.86 3.34 7.75
N LYS A 71 21.67 2.91 7.30
CA LYS A 71 21.47 2.17 6.04
C LYS A 71 20.91 3.09 4.95
N LYS A 72 21.17 2.75 3.69
CA LYS A 72 20.61 3.50 2.55
C LYS A 72 19.11 3.25 2.43
N GLY A 73 18.29 4.27 2.69
CA GLY A 73 16.84 4.24 2.42
C GLY A 73 16.51 4.40 0.93
N TYR A 74 15.34 3.90 0.53
CA TYR A 74 14.79 4.04 -0.83
C TYR A 74 13.25 4.02 -0.78
N ALA A 75 12.62 4.58 -1.82
CA ALA A 75 11.17 4.51 -2.01
C ALA A 75 10.81 3.40 -3.01
N PHE A 76 9.67 2.76 -2.81
CA PHE A 76 9.10 1.76 -3.72
C PHE A 76 7.56 1.75 -3.60
N ALA A 77 6.90 1.17 -4.59
CA ALA A 77 5.44 1.02 -4.59
C ALA A 77 5.03 -0.38 -4.12
N ILE A 78 3.89 -0.47 -3.44
CA ILE A 78 3.27 -1.72 -2.99
C ILE A 78 1.82 -1.81 -3.47
N GLY A 79 1.28 -3.03 -3.55
CA GLY A 79 -0.13 -3.27 -3.89
C GLY A 79 -1.09 -3.13 -2.69
N GLY A 80 -0.57 -3.02 -1.48
CA GLY A 80 -1.37 -2.83 -0.27
C GLY A 80 -2.05 -1.46 -0.24
N GLY A 81 -3.33 -1.43 0.14
CA GLY A 81 -4.06 -0.18 0.38
C GLY A 81 -3.69 0.38 1.75
N THR A 82 -3.29 1.65 1.82
CA THR A 82 -3.04 2.34 3.09
C THR A 82 -3.84 3.64 3.15
N TYR A 83 -3.96 4.23 4.34
CA TYR A 83 -4.62 5.53 4.52
C TYR A 83 -3.95 6.69 3.77
N SER A 84 -2.71 6.52 3.29
CA SER A 84 -2.02 7.56 2.51
C SER A 84 -2.75 7.91 1.20
N ARG A 85 -3.68 7.05 0.75
CA ARG A 85 -4.49 7.35 -0.42
C ARG A 85 -5.63 8.34 -0.16
N CYS A 86 -5.91 8.66 1.10
CA CYS A 86 -7.02 9.53 1.48
C CYS A 86 -6.66 11.02 1.40
N MET A 87 -5.37 11.36 1.26
CA MET A 87 -4.88 12.74 1.20
C MET A 87 -3.79 12.87 0.12
N PRO A 88 -3.74 14.01 -0.60
CA PRO A 88 -2.67 14.27 -1.57
C PRO A 88 -1.30 14.29 -0.87
N ASP A 89 -0.26 13.92 -1.62
CA ASP A 89 1.14 14.01 -1.19
C ASP A 89 1.50 13.25 0.10
N THR A 90 0.67 12.31 0.53
CA THR A 90 0.95 11.44 1.68
C THR A 90 1.43 10.06 1.25
N VAL A 91 2.27 9.42 2.06
CA VAL A 91 2.87 8.11 1.77
C VAL A 91 2.76 7.18 2.98
N ALA A 92 2.80 5.87 2.72
CA ALA A 92 3.00 4.89 3.77
C ALA A 92 4.48 4.87 4.20
N PHE A 93 4.73 4.92 5.49
CA PHE A 93 6.06 4.83 6.09
C PHE A 93 5.94 4.14 7.45
N GLY A 94 6.73 3.10 7.70
CA GLY A 94 6.44 2.22 8.82
C GLY A 94 7.49 1.15 9.11
N PRO A 95 7.15 0.20 9.99
CA PRO A 95 8.10 -0.63 10.72
C PRO A 95 8.59 -1.88 9.97
N SER A 96 8.27 -2.04 8.69
CA SER A 96 8.74 -3.17 7.88
C SER A 96 10.11 -2.86 7.30
N PHE A 97 11.12 -3.68 7.61
CA PHE A 97 12.48 -3.46 7.14
C PHE A 97 12.81 -4.35 5.93
N PRO A 98 13.79 -3.95 5.08
CA PRO A 98 14.22 -4.78 3.96
C PRO A 98 14.67 -6.18 4.41
N GLY A 99 14.08 -7.21 3.83
CA GLY A 99 14.35 -8.62 4.16
C GLY A 99 13.43 -9.21 5.22
N ASP A 100 12.53 -8.43 5.80
CA ASP A 100 11.56 -8.95 6.75
C ASP A 100 10.53 -9.85 6.09
N ILE A 101 10.12 -10.89 6.80
CA ILE A 101 8.99 -11.73 6.42
C ILE A 101 7.72 -10.97 6.84
N ASP A 102 6.87 -10.68 5.87
CA ASP A 102 5.55 -10.12 6.15
C ASP A 102 4.62 -11.23 6.65
N THR A 103 4.21 -11.11 7.92
CA THR A 103 3.27 -12.04 8.57
C THR A 103 1.93 -11.36 8.84
N CYS A 104 1.70 -10.15 8.32
CA CYS A 104 0.46 -9.42 8.53
C CYS A 104 -0.72 -10.23 7.97
N HIS A 105 -1.77 -10.38 8.78
CA HIS A 105 -2.97 -11.18 8.48
C HIS A 105 -2.74 -12.69 8.33
N MET A 106 -1.58 -13.20 8.76
CA MET A 106 -1.27 -14.63 8.78
C MET A 106 -1.34 -15.17 10.22
N PRO A 107 -1.55 -16.49 10.43
CA PRO A 107 -1.38 -17.10 11.74
C PRO A 107 0.00 -16.80 12.34
N ASP A 108 0.06 -16.69 13.67
CA ASP A 108 1.29 -16.39 14.41
C ASP A 108 1.97 -15.06 14.03
N GLU A 109 1.18 -14.08 13.57
CA GLU A 109 1.63 -12.69 13.36
C GLU A 109 2.35 -12.16 14.60
N ASN A 110 3.57 -11.68 14.40
CA ASN A 110 4.42 -11.20 15.47
C ASN A 110 5.26 -10.01 15.02
N PHE A 111 5.80 -9.29 16.00
CA PHE A 111 6.67 -8.15 15.74
C PHE A 111 7.80 -8.08 16.77
N SER A 112 9.03 -7.96 16.28
CA SER A 112 10.21 -7.87 17.14
C SER A 112 10.20 -6.58 17.97
N LEU A 113 10.37 -6.72 19.28
CA LEU A 113 10.43 -5.57 20.19
C LEU A 113 11.59 -4.62 19.85
N GLU A 114 12.73 -5.16 19.42
CA GLU A 114 13.87 -4.36 18.98
C GLU A 114 13.51 -3.50 17.76
N LYS A 115 12.87 -4.12 16.75
CA LYS A 115 12.41 -3.41 15.55
C LYS A 115 11.31 -2.41 15.86
N MET A 116 10.44 -2.72 16.83
CA MET A 116 9.44 -1.77 17.32
C MET A 116 10.12 -0.53 17.89
N MET A 117 11.10 -0.70 18.79
CA MET A 117 11.84 0.42 19.38
C MET A 117 12.64 1.20 18.34
N LEU A 118 13.25 0.52 17.37
CA LEU A 118 13.93 1.17 16.25
C LEU A 118 12.95 2.01 15.41
N SER A 119 11.77 1.47 15.11
CA SER A 119 10.73 2.16 14.34
C SER A 119 10.22 3.40 15.07
N ILE A 120 10.03 3.33 16.39
CA ILE A 120 9.67 4.49 17.22
C ILE A 120 10.74 5.59 17.10
N ARG A 121 12.03 5.23 17.18
CA ARG A 121 13.13 6.19 17.02
C ARG A 121 13.14 6.85 15.64
N ILE A 122 12.92 6.07 14.58
CA ILE A 122 12.83 6.57 13.20
C ILE A 122 11.65 7.55 13.07
N MET A 123 10.48 7.17 13.56
CA MET A 123 9.27 8.00 13.50
C MET A 123 9.43 9.30 14.29
N ALA A 124 9.98 9.25 15.50
CA ALA A 124 10.25 10.43 16.30
C ALA A 124 11.23 11.38 15.60
N HIS A 125 12.32 10.84 15.03
CA HIS A 125 13.28 11.63 14.25
C HIS A 125 12.63 12.24 13.00
N ALA A 126 11.81 11.47 12.28
CA ALA A 126 11.10 11.96 11.09
C ALA A 126 10.16 13.11 11.43
N ILE A 127 9.36 12.98 12.50
CA ILE A 127 8.44 14.01 12.97
C ILE A 127 9.21 15.28 13.37
N ALA A 128 10.26 15.14 14.18
CA ALA A 128 11.08 16.28 14.60
C ALA A 128 11.70 17.02 13.41
N ASP A 129 12.28 16.29 12.45
CA ASP A 129 12.92 16.87 11.28
C ASP A 129 11.93 17.52 10.30
N LEU A 130 10.74 16.94 10.13
CA LEU A 130 9.77 17.40 9.14
C LEU A 130 8.86 18.51 9.67
N ALA A 131 8.53 18.49 10.96
CA ALA A 131 7.71 19.50 11.60
C ALA A 131 8.53 20.69 12.12
N GLY A 132 9.79 20.48 12.51
CA GLY A 132 10.66 21.53 13.03
C GLY A 132 11.33 22.41 11.97
N ARG A 133 11.20 22.06 10.68
CA ARG A 133 11.63 22.91 9.57
C ARG A 133 10.45 23.81 9.18
N GLU A 134 10.45 25.04 9.70
CA GLU A 134 9.56 26.09 9.19
C GLU A 134 9.80 26.31 7.69
N SER A 135 8.75 26.75 7.00
CA SER A 135 8.73 26.97 5.53
C SER A 135 9.38 28.29 5.17
#